data_AF-A0A960I5I7-F1
#
_entry.id   AF-A0A960I5I7-F1
#
_cell.length_a   1.000
_cell.length_b   1.000
_cell.length_c   1.000
_cell.angle_alpha   90.00
_cell.angle_beta   90.00
_cell.angle_gamma   90.00
#
_symmetry.space_group_name_H-M   'P 1'
#
loop_
_entity.id
_entity.type
_entity.pdbx_description
1 polymer ?
#
loop_
_entity_poly.entity_id
_entity_poly.type
_entity_poly.pdbx_seq_one_letter_code
_entity_poly.pdbx_strand_id
1 'polypeptide(L)'
;NLQRLGATLSGGEPREIGADEDIVAAWNNARDTFLGALPGADLSTTVPGPFGPMPAEQVIGRLVSTDVLVHTWDLARAVGGDESLDEEAVAGAYSGLKPMDAMIRQPGVFGAKVEGGDGDDLQTEFLKFLGRAV
;
A
#
# COMPACT_ATOMS: atom_id res chain seq x y z
N ASN A 1 4.19 7.25 -2.79
CA ASN A 1 5.34 7.15 -1.86
C ASN A 1 4.95 7.84 -0.55
N LEU A 2 5.07 7.10 0.56
CA LEU A 2 4.67 7.47 1.94
C LEU A 2 5.27 8.81 2.40
N GLN A 3 6.54 9.10 2.11
CA GLN A 3 7.17 10.37 2.50
C GLN A 3 6.48 11.59 1.90
N ARG A 4 6.10 11.49 0.61
CA ARG A 4 5.41 12.59 -0.07
C ARG A 4 4.05 12.87 0.54
N LEU A 5 3.33 11.83 0.92
CA LEU A 5 2.04 11.98 1.58
C LEU A 5 2.18 12.58 2.98
N GLY A 6 3.15 12.11 3.77
CA GLY A 6 3.43 12.68 5.10
C GLY A 6 3.82 14.15 5.04
N ALA A 7 4.64 14.54 4.06
CA ALA A 7 5.00 15.94 3.81
C ALA A 7 3.75 16.78 3.48
N THR A 8 2.90 16.34 2.56
CA THR A 8 1.64 17.03 2.22
C THR A 8 0.73 17.22 3.43
N LEU A 9 0.58 16.21 4.29
CA LEU A 9 -0.29 16.27 5.47
C LEU A 9 0.23 17.21 6.57
N SER A 10 1.55 17.40 6.64
CA SER A 10 2.21 18.24 7.65
C SER A 10 2.61 19.62 7.13
N GLY A 11 2.38 19.92 5.84
CA GLY A 11 2.83 21.15 5.20
C GLY A 11 4.34 21.22 4.97
N GLY A 12 5.03 20.07 4.96
CA GLY A 12 6.45 19.96 4.67
C GLY A 12 6.76 19.69 3.20
N GLU A 13 8.05 19.70 2.84
CA GLU A 13 8.52 19.38 1.49
C GLU A 13 8.91 17.89 1.37
N PRO A 14 8.49 17.19 0.31
CA PRO A 14 8.91 15.81 0.07
C PRO A 14 10.39 15.73 -0.27
N ARG A 15 11.06 14.68 0.22
CA ARG A 15 12.46 14.37 -0.08
C ARG A 15 12.56 13.06 -0.85
N GLU A 16 13.55 12.95 -1.73
CA GLU A 16 13.95 11.66 -2.31
C GLU A 16 15.04 11.00 -1.46
N ILE A 17 14.96 9.68 -1.30
CA ILE A 17 15.99 8.88 -0.64
C ILE A 17 17.13 8.65 -1.63
N GLY A 18 18.35 9.08 -1.29
CA GLY A 18 19.54 8.87 -2.09
C GLY A 18 19.99 7.41 -2.11
N ALA A 19 20.73 7.02 -3.15
CA ALA A 19 21.19 5.64 -3.35
C ALA A 19 22.13 5.13 -2.25
N ASP A 20 22.86 6.03 -1.58
CA ASP A 20 23.85 5.70 -0.54
C ASP A 20 23.29 5.84 0.89
N GLU A 21 22.01 6.14 1.05
CA GLU A 21 21.39 6.25 2.37
C GLU A 21 21.08 4.88 2.99
N ASP A 22 21.10 4.83 4.32
CA ASP A 22 20.57 3.70 5.07
C ASP A 22 19.05 3.62 4.86
N ILE A 23 18.63 2.68 4.01
CA ILE A 23 17.22 2.49 3.63
C ILE A 23 16.34 2.11 4.82
N VAL A 24 16.88 1.45 5.85
CA VAL A 24 16.13 1.06 7.05
C VAL A 24 15.88 2.30 7.90
N ALA A 25 16.91 3.11 8.13
CA ALA A 25 16.77 4.37 8.84
C ALA A 25 15.82 5.33 8.10
N ALA A 26 15.93 5.41 6.77
CA ALA A 26 15.07 6.23 5.92
C ALA A 26 13.59 5.80 5.99
N TRP A 27 13.32 4.49 5.93
CA TRP A 27 11.96 3.95 6.07
C TRP A 27 11.38 4.23 7.46
N ASN A 28 12.15 3.98 8.53
CA ASN A 28 11.70 4.24 9.89
C ASN A 28 11.36 5.72 10.09
N ASN A 29 12.21 6.63 9.61
CA ASN A 29 11.94 8.07 9.67
C ASN A 29 10.68 8.47 8.88
N ALA A 30 10.50 7.92 7.68
CA ALA A 30 9.30 8.16 6.86
C ALA A 30 8.02 7.70 7.57
N ARG A 31 8.05 6.48 8.12
CA ARG A 31 6.94 5.90 8.91
C ARG A 31 6.61 6.78 10.10
N ASP A 32 7.60 7.13 10.91
CA ASP A 32 7.38 7.87 12.16
C ASP A 32 6.87 9.29 11.88
N THR A 33 7.37 9.94 10.82
CA THR A 33 6.88 11.24 10.36
C THR A 33 5.42 11.15 9.90
N PHE A 34 5.09 10.15 9.08
CA PHE A 34 3.74 9.95 8.58
C PHE A 34 2.76 9.67 9.73
N LEU A 35 3.08 8.71 10.60
CA LEU A 35 2.24 8.36 11.76
C LEU A 35 2.10 9.50 12.75
N GLY A 36 3.17 10.29 12.97
CA GLY A 36 3.14 11.46 13.85
C GLY A 36 2.25 12.59 13.34
N ALA A 37 2.05 12.70 12.02
CA ALA A 37 1.17 13.71 11.43
C ALA A 37 -0.33 13.36 11.54
N LEU A 38 -0.69 12.07 11.56
CA LEU A 38 -2.09 11.63 11.47
C LEU A 38 -3.01 12.19 12.57
N PRO A 39 -2.64 12.23 13.87
CA PRO A 39 -3.56 12.66 14.93
C PRO A 39 -4.08 14.10 14.80
N GLY A 40 -3.35 14.97 14.10
CA GLY A 40 -3.72 16.38 13.92
C GLY A 40 -4.11 16.75 12.49
N ALA A 41 -4.10 15.79 11.55
CA ALA A 41 -4.35 16.05 10.14
C ALA A 41 -5.84 16.14 9.82
N ASP A 42 -6.22 17.08 8.95
CA ASP A 42 -7.52 17.06 8.28
C ASP A 42 -7.50 16.04 7.14
N LEU A 43 -8.01 14.83 7.39
CA LEU A 43 -8.00 13.74 6.41
C LEU A 43 -9.00 13.95 5.25
N SER A 44 -9.87 14.95 5.34
CA SER A 44 -10.74 15.34 4.23
C SER A 44 -10.00 16.19 3.18
N THR A 45 -8.79 16.66 3.50
CA THR A 45 -7.94 17.43 2.59
C THR A 45 -7.73 16.70 1.27
N THR A 46 -7.98 17.40 0.17
CA THR A 46 -7.72 16.90 -1.18
C THR A 46 -6.23 16.82 -1.44
N VAL A 47 -5.74 15.62 -1.77
CA VAL A 47 -4.34 15.36 -2.10
C VAL A 47 -4.23 14.70 -3.49
N PRO A 48 -3.06 14.76 -4.16
CA PRO A 48 -2.85 14.04 -5.42
C PRO A 48 -3.01 12.52 -5.24
N GLY A 49 -3.84 11.91 -6.08
CA GLY A 49 -4.03 10.46 -6.17
C GLY A 49 -3.76 9.92 -7.58
N PRO A 50 -3.62 8.59 -7.75
CA PRO A 50 -3.34 7.95 -9.04
C PRO A 50 -4.46 8.11 -10.07
N PHE A 51 -5.68 8.43 -9.63
CA PHE A 51 -6.86 8.65 -10.49
C PHE A 51 -7.34 10.10 -10.45
N GLY A 52 -6.45 11.03 -10.07
CA GLY A 52 -6.75 12.43 -9.84
C GLY A 52 -6.80 12.80 -8.35
N PRO A 53 -7.05 14.07 -8.02
CA PRO A 53 -7.14 14.53 -6.64
C PRO A 53 -8.28 13.85 -5.88
N MET A 54 -8.03 13.42 -4.65
CA MET A 54 -9.01 12.74 -3.79
C MET A 54 -8.72 13.02 -2.30
N PRO A 55 -9.69 12.80 -1.38
CA PRO A 55 -9.47 13.00 0.04
C PRO A 55 -8.31 12.15 0.58
N ALA A 56 -7.52 12.70 1.50
CA ALA A 56 -6.36 12.01 2.07
C ALA A 56 -6.72 10.68 2.73
N GLU A 57 -7.85 10.61 3.45
CA GLU A 57 -8.35 9.35 4.02
C GLU A 57 -8.48 8.23 2.98
N GLN A 58 -8.87 8.55 1.74
CA GLN A 58 -9.03 7.56 0.69
C GLN A 58 -7.67 7.13 0.12
N VAL A 59 -6.72 8.05 -0.02
CA VAL A 59 -5.34 7.72 -0.42
C VAL A 59 -4.69 6.83 0.62
N ILE A 60 -4.82 7.18 1.90
CA ILE A 60 -4.24 6.43 3.01
C ILE A 60 -4.87 5.04 3.08
N GLY A 61 -6.19 4.98 3.23
CA GLY A 61 -6.89 3.71 3.46
C GLY A 61 -6.85 2.75 2.28
N ARG A 62 -6.93 3.24 1.04
CA ARG A 62 -7.02 2.36 -0.14
C ARG A 62 -5.70 2.08 -0.82
N LEU A 63 -4.79 3.05 -0.83
CA LEU A 63 -3.53 2.94 -1.59
C LEU A 63 -2.38 2.65 -0.65
N VAL A 64 -2.14 3.51 0.34
CA VAL A 64 -0.98 3.35 1.24
C VAL A 64 -1.11 2.09 2.08
N SER A 65 -2.25 1.86 2.72
CA SER A 65 -2.44 0.67 3.56
C SER A 65 -2.34 -0.62 2.74
N THR A 66 -2.92 -0.66 1.55
CA THR A 66 -2.85 -1.84 0.66
C THR A 66 -1.43 -2.11 0.16
N ASP A 67 -0.70 -1.05 -0.21
CA ASP A 67 0.71 -1.12 -0.66
C ASP A 67 1.62 -1.65 0.45
N VAL A 68 1.51 -1.11 1.66
CA VAL A 68 2.28 -1.59 2.82
C VAL A 68 1.90 -3.03 3.17
N LEU A 69 0.62 -3.39 3.14
CA LEU A 69 0.14 -4.74 3.44
C LEU A 69 0.73 -5.77 2.49
N VAL A 70 0.62 -5.55 1.17
CA VAL A 70 1.13 -6.52 0.19
C VAL A 70 2.65 -6.60 0.22
N HIS A 71 3.34 -5.47 0.41
CA HIS A 71 4.81 -5.46 0.45
C HIS A 71 5.37 -6.02 1.76
N THR A 72 4.58 -6.06 2.84
CA THR A 72 4.91 -6.82 4.05
C THR A 72 5.02 -8.32 3.71
N TRP A 73 4.05 -8.86 2.95
CA TRP A 73 4.13 -10.25 2.46
C TRP A 73 5.29 -10.46 1.49
N ASP A 74 5.49 -9.54 0.53
CA ASP A 74 6.58 -9.67 -0.47
C ASP A 74 7.95 -9.74 0.23
N LEU A 75 8.17 -8.92 1.26
CA LEU A 75 9.40 -8.92 2.05
C LEU A 75 9.53 -10.18 2.92
N ALA A 76 8.45 -10.62 3.59
CA ALA A 76 8.46 -11.84 4.38
C ALA A 76 8.85 -13.05 3.53
N ARG A 77 8.22 -13.22 2.35
CA ARG A 77 8.54 -14.28 1.39
C ARG A 77 10.01 -14.20 0.94
N ALA A 78 10.53 -13.01 0.65
CA ALA A 78 11.90 -12.82 0.16
C ALA A 78 12.97 -13.22 1.20
N VAL A 79 12.68 -13.08 2.49
CA VAL A 79 13.63 -13.41 3.58
C VAL A 79 13.32 -14.75 4.26
N GLY A 80 12.28 -15.47 3.83
CA GLY A 80 11.82 -16.71 4.47
C GLY A 80 11.23 -16.48 5.87
N GLY A 81 10.57 -15.34 6.08
CA GLY A 81 9.92 -14.96 7.33
C GLY A 81 8.48 -15.47 7.47
N ASP A 82 7.75 -14.92 8.43
CA ASP A 82 6.32 -15.18 8.63
C ASP A 82 5.49 -14.41 7.60
N GLU A 83 4.77 -15.15 6.76
CA GLU A 83 3.95 -14.62 5.67
C GLU A 83 2.49 -14.36 6.07
N SER A 84 2.12 -14.61 7.33
CA SER A 84 0.76 -14.35 7.78
C SER A 84 0.46 -12.85 7.80
N LEU A 85 -0.63 -12.47 7.16
CA LEU A 85 -1.19 -11.13 7.20
C LEU A 85 -2.41 -11.10 8.11
N ASP A 86 -2.70 -9.91 8.65
CA ASP A 86 -3.94 -9.67 9.39
C ASP A 86 -5.17 -9.86 8.48
N GLU A 87 -6.09 -10.71 8.90
CA GLU A 87 -7.25 -11.11 8.09
C GLU A 87 -8.19 -9.93 7.79
N GLU A 88 -8.39 -9.02 8.74
CA GLU A 88 -9.25 -7.84 8.56
C GLU A 88 -8.62 -6.85 7.57
N ALA A 89 -7.31 -6.63 7.67
CA ALA A 89 -6.57 -5.82 6.71
C ALA A 89 -6.63 -6.40 5.30
N VAL A 90 -6.48 -7.72 5.15
CA VAL A 90 -6.64 -8.42 3.86
C VAL A 90 -8.06 -8.24 3.32
N ALA A 91 -9.09 -8.46 4.15
CA ALA A 91 -10.49 -8.30 3.75
C ALA A 91 -10.80 -6.87 3.26
N GLY A 92 -10.31 -5.87 4.00
CA GLY A 92 -10.46 -4.45 3.66
C GLY A 92 -9.76 -4.10 2.34
N ALA A 93 -8.49 -4.47 2.20
CA ALA A 93 -7.71 -4.22 0.99
C ALA A 93 -8.33 -4.93 -0.24
N TYR A 94 -8.71 -6.19 -0.08
CA TYR A 94 -9.24 -6.98 -1.19
C TYR A 94 -10.60 -6.46 -1.66
N SER A 95 -11.52 -6.19 -0.72
CA SER A 95 -12.83 -5.62 -1.06
C SER A 95 -12.73 -4.23 -1.69
N GLY A 96 -11.75 -3.42 -1.28
CA GLY A 96 -11.47 -2.11 -1.86
C GLY A 96 -10.94 -2.18 -3.30
N LEU A 97 -10.12 -3.19 -3.62
CA LEU A 97 -9.53 -3.34 -4.95
C LEU A 97 -10.40 -4.09 -5.96
N LYS A 98 -11.27 -5.02 -5.53
CA LYS A 98 -12.12 -5.81 -6.44
C LYS A 98 -12.91 -4.94 -7.45
N PRO A 99 -13.58 -3.83 -7.04
CA PRO A 99 -14.30 -2.96 -7.97
C PRO A 99 -13.40 -2.27 -9.01
N MET A 100 -12.10 -2.15 -8.71
CA MET A 100 -11.10 -1.47 -9.54
C MET A 100 -10.39 -2.42 -10.50
N ASP A 101 -10.73 -3.72 -10.53
CA ASP A 101 -9.99 -4.75 -11.26
C ASP A 101 -9.73 -4.37 -12.73
N ALA A 102 -10.77 -4.06 -13.50
CA ALA A 102 -10.61 -3.69 -14.91
C ALA A 102 -9.70 -2.47 -15.14
N MET A 103 -9.68 -1.53 -14.18
CA MET A 103 -8.84 -0.34 -14.22
C MET A 103 -7.39 -0.66 -13.85
N ILE A 104 -7.17 -1.46 -12.80
CA ILE A 104 -5.80 -1.82 -12.38
C ILE A 104 -5.14 -2.81 -13.36
N ARG A 105 -5.89 -3.48 -14.25
CA ARG A 105 -5.33 -4.26 -15.36
C ARG A 105 -4.99 -3.45 -16.61
N GLN A 106 -5.17 -2.13 -16.59
CA GLN A 106 -4.69 -1.30 -17.69
C GLN A 106 -3.16 -1.38 -17.79
N PRO A 107 -2.57 -1.27 -19.01
CA PRO A 107 -1.13 -1.37 -19.19
C PRO A 107 -0.35 -0.41 -18.28
N GLY A 108 0.69 -0.94 -17.61
CA GLY A 108 1.56 -0.15 -16.73
C GLY A 108 1.07 0.01 -15.29
N VAL A 109 -0.04 -0.63 -14.90
CA VAL A 109 -0.56 -0.61 -13.52
C VAL A 109 -0.24 -1.94 -12.82
N PHE A 110 -1.14 -2.94 -12.85
CA PHE A 110 -0.91 -4.26 -12.24
C PHE A 110 -0.79 -5.33 -13.33
N GLY A 111 -0.02 -6.40 -13.05
CA GLY A 111 0.06 -7.59 -13.90
C GLY A 111 -1.25 -8.38 -13.95
N ALA A 112 -1.27 -9.49 -14.70
CA ALA A 112 -2.40 -10.42 -14.69
C ALA A 112 -2.61 -11.05 -13.30
N LYS A 113 -3.83 -11.48 -13.01
CA LYS A 113 -4.11 -12.33 -11.84
C LYS A 113 -3.45 -13.69 -12.04
N VAL A 114 -3.11 -14.34 -10.94
CA VAL A 114 -2.85 -15.78 -10.91
C VAL A 114 -4.19 -16.50 -10.72
N GLU A 115 -4.38 -17.63 -11.41
CA GLU A 115 -5.60 -18.43 -11.29
C GLU A 115 -5.79 -18.94 -9.86
N GLY A 116 -7.02 -18.81 -9.37
CA GLY A 116 -7.44 -19.33 -8.08
C GLY A 116 -7.51 -20.86 -8.07
N GLY A 117 -7.32 -21.45 -6.89
CA GLY A 117 -7.59 -22.86 -6.63
C GLY A 117 -8.83 -23.04 -5.75
N ASP A 118 -9.46 -24.20 -5.83
CA ASP A 118 -10.53 -24.56 -4.90
C ASP A 118 -9.98 -24.62 -3.47
N GLY A 119 -10.57 -23.85 -2.56
CA GLY A 119 -10.17 -23.84 -1.15
C GLY A 119 -9.05 -22.86 -0.80
N ASP A 120 -8.67 -21.96 -1.71
CA ASP A 120 -7.81 -20.82 -1.35
C ASP A 120 -8.41 -20.05 -0.17
N ASP A 121 -7.59 -19.72 0.82
CA ASP A 121 -8.00 -18.82 1.89
C ASP A 121 -8.01 -17.36 1.39
N LEU A 122 -8.58 -16.47 2.21
CA LEU A 122 -8.77 -15.07 1.83
C LEU A 122 -7.46 -14.36 1.44
N GLN A 123 -6.38 -14.65 2.16
CA GLN A 123 -5.05 -14.10 1.86
C GLN A 123 -4.53 -14.62 0.52
N THR A 124 -4.66 -15.92 0.25
CA THR A 124 -4.23 -16.55 -1.00
C THR A 124 -5.01 -15.98 -2.19
N GLU A 125 -6.34 -15.85 -2.07
CA GLU A 125 -7.15 -15.20 -3.10
C GLU A 125 -6.71 -13.76 -3.37
N PHE A 126 -6.48 -12.98 -2.30
CA PHE A 126 -6.03 -11.60 -2.40
C PHE A 126 -4.66 -11.49 -3.11
N LEU A 127 -3.69 -12.31 -2.72
CA LEU A 127 -2.35 -12.33 -3.31
C LEU A 127 -2.38 -12.76 -4.78
N LYS A 128 -3.16 -13.80 -5.12
CA LYS A 128 -3.37 -14.23 -6.51
C LYS A 128 -4.09 -13.16 -7.34
N PHE A 129 -5.06 -12.47 -6.77
CA PHE A 129 -5.68 -11.30 -7.39
C PHE A 129 -4.64 -10.21 -7.68
N LEU A 130 -3.65 -10.03 -6.81
CA LEU A 130 -2.53 -9.11 -7.01
C LEU A 130 -1.41 -9.66 -7.90
N GLY A 131 -1.56 -10.86 -8.46
CA GLY A 131 -0.59 -11.48 -9.37
C GLY A 131 0.60 -12.15 -8.69
N ARG A 132 0.55 -12.36 -7.36
CA ARG A 132 1.59 -13.10 -6.64
C ARG A 132 1.40 -14.60 -6.85
N ALA A 133 2.51 -15.31 -7.08
CA ALA A 133 2.56 -16.76 -7.01
C ALA A 133 2.73 -17.15 -5.54
N VAL A 134 1.68 -17.72 -4.96
CA VAL A 134 1.62 -18.11 -3.55
C VAL A 134 2.05 -19.55 -3.38
#